data_AF-A0AAD9M779-F1
#
_entry.id   AF-A0AAD9M779-F1
#
_cell.length_a   1.000
_cell.length_b   1.000
_cell.length_c   1.000
_cell.angle_alpha   90.00
_cell.angle_beta   90.00
_cell.angle_gamma   90.00
#
_symmetry.space_group_name_H-M   'P 1'
#
loop_
_entity.id
_entity.type
_entity.pdbx_description
1 polymer ?
#
loop_
_entity_poly.entity_id
_entity_poly.type
_entity_poly.pdbx_seq_one_letter_code
_entity_poly.pdbx_strand_id
1 'polypeptide(L)' 'MATFTVPRSQLLSADKMAELRHEAKDQYYQSHVLDLAIDDVTLEDFIDDYIEDYYRLRAASTRSSRITRKKL' A
#
# COMPACT_ATOMS: atom_id res chain seq x y z
N MET A 1 -9.57 -12.14 -7.87
CA MET A 1 -9.54 -10.97 -6.99
C MET A 1 -9.91 -11.42 -5.58
N ALA A 2 -8.94 -11.61 -4.71
CA ALA A 2 -9.20 -11.84 -3.29
C ALA A 2 -9.52 -10.47 -2.68
N THR A 3 -10.71 -10.29 -2.13
CA THR A 3 -11.08 -9.04 -1.45
C THR A 3 -10.21 -8.86 -0.21
N PHE A 4 -9.16 -8.06 -0.33
CA PHE A 4 -8.32 -7.67 0.78
C PHE A 4 -9.14 -6.85 1.78
N THR A 5 -9.37 -7.40 2.97
CA THR A 5 -10.22 -6.77 3.99
C THR A 5 -9.35 -6.36 5.18
N VAL A 6 -9.19 -5.05 5.37
CA VAL A 6 -8.48 -4.48 6.52
C VAL A 6 -9.46 -4.21 7.66
N PRO A 7 -9.18 -4.65 8.91
CA PRO A 7 -9.98 -4.29 10.07
C PRO A 7 -10.03 -2.77 10.27
N ARG A 8 -11.20 -2.24 10.65
CA ARG A 8 -11.39 -0.78 10.86
C ARG A 8 -10.37 -0.16 11.85
N SER A 9 -9.97 -0.92 12.87
CA SER A 9 -8.96 -0.49 13.86
C SER A 9 -7.52 -0.41 13.31
N GLN A 10 -7.29 -1.00 12.14
CA GLN A 10 -6.01 -0.98 11.44
C GLN A 10 -6.02 -0.06 10.24
N LEU A 11 -7.17 0.53 9.87
CA LEU A 11 -7.25 1.53 8.81
C LEU A 11 -6.32 2.71 9.12
N LEU A 12 -5.65 3.16 8.07
CA LEU A 12 -4.82 4.34 8.12
C LEU A 12 -5.68 5.60 8.29
N SER A 13 -5.07 6.66 8.81
CA SER A 13 -5.69 7.99 8.79
C SER A 13 -5.89 8.45 7.35
N ALA A 14 -6.82 9.37 7.14
CA ALA A 14 -7.05 9.98 5.84
C ALA A 14 -5.76 10.61 5.28
N ASP A 15 -5.01 11.31 6.14
CA ASP A 15 -3.73 11.92 5.78
C ASP A 15 -2.72 10.86 5.30
N LYS A 16 -2.61 9.74 6.02
CA LYS A 16 -1.66 8.68 5.64
C LYS A 16 -2.07 7.95 4.36
N MET A 17 -3.37 7.80 4.12
CA MET A 17 -3.89 7.30 2.85
C MET A 17 -3.58 8.26 1.70
N ALA A 18 -3.71 9.57 1.92
CA ALA A 18 -3.38 10.58 0.91
C ALA A 18 -1.89 10.56 0.55
N GLU A 19 -1.01 10.45 1.55
CA GLU A 19 0.44 10.29 1.35
C GLU A 19 0.76 9.05 0.50
N LEU A 20 0.23 7.87 0.85
CA LEU A 20 0.51 6.64 0.11
C LEU A 20 0.01 6.72 -1.34
N ARG A 21 -1.15 7.35 -1.57
CA ARG A 21 -1.67 7.59 -2.93
C ARG A 21 -0.76 8.51 -3.72
N HIS A 22 -0.23 9.56 -3.10
CA HIS A 22 0.71 10.47 -3.75
C HIS A 22 2.02 9.76 -4.10
N GLU A 23 2.58 8.99 -3.16
CA GLU A 23 3.80 8.24 -3.38
C GLU A 23 3.65 7.19 -4.49
N ALA A 24 2.53 6.45 -4.50
CA ALA A 24 2.22 5.49 -5.56
C ALA A 24 2.11 6.18 -6.93
N LYS A 25 1.47 7.35 -7.00
CA LYS A 25 1.40 8.15 -8.24
C LYS A 25 2.78 8.57 -8.72
N ASP A 26 3.62 9.10 -7.83
CA ASP A 26 4.98 9.51 -8.19
C ASP A 26 5.80 8.33 -8.72
N GLN A 27 5.73 7.16 -8.07
CA GLN A 27 6.43 5.96 -8.52
C GLN A 27 5.90 5.45 -9.87
N TYR A 28 4.57 5.43 -10.04
CA TYR A 28 3.95 5.02 -11.29
C TYR A 28 4.41 5.93 -12.44
N TYR A 29 4.32 7.25 -12.27
CA TYR A 29 4.75 8.20 -13.30
C TYR A 29 6.24 8.11 -13.58
N GLN A 30 7.09 7.95 -12.56
CA GLN A 30 8.52 7.73 -12.75
C GLN A 30 8.81 6.48 -13.58
N SER A 31 8.08 5.39 -13.32
CA SER A 31 8.24 4.13 -14.07
C SER A 31 7.71 4.21 -15.50
N HIS A 32 6.75 5.10 -15.77
CA HIS A 32 6.06 5.23 -17.06
C HIS A 32 6.37 6.58 -17.76
N VAL A 33 7.47 7.26 -17.40
CA VAL A 33 7.85 8.59 -17.95
C VAL A 33 7.85 8.63 -19.49
N LEU A 34 8.18 7.51 -20.13
CA LEU A 34 8.30 7.40 -21.58
C LEU A 34 7.08 6.76 -22.25
N ASP A 35 6.09 6.32 -21.47
CA ASP A 35 4.88 5.70 -22.01
C ASP A 35 3.87 6.77 -22.43
N LEU A 36 3.63 6.85 -23.74
CA LEU A 36 2.64 7.76 -24.32
C LEU A 36 1.19 7.31 -24.09
N ALA A 37 0.98 6.13 -23.52
CA ALA A 37 -0.32 5.49 -23.36
C ALA A 37 -0.60 5.11 -21.90
N ILE A 38 -0.40 6.05 -20.98
CA ILE A 38 -0.85 5.90 -19.59
C ILE A 38 -2.39 6.00 -19.57
N ASP A 39 -3.04 4.99 -18.99
CA ASP A 39 -4.49 4.97 -18.77
C ASP A 39 -4.81 5.07 -17.27
N ASP A 40 -5.88 5.79 -16.96
CA ASP A 40 -6.30 6.06 -15.58
C ASP A 40 -6.66 4.77 -14.82
N VAL A 41 -7.16 3.75 -15.52
CA VAL A 41 -7.48 2.44 -14.91
C VAL A 41 -6.20 1.76 -14.41
N THR A 42 -5.13 1.78 -15.21
CA THR A 42 -3.85 1.16 -14.84
C THR A 42 -3.15 1.90 -13.69
N LEU A 43 -3.39 3.20 -13.57
CA LEU A 43 -2.88 3.99 -12.45
C LEU A 43 -3.61 3.65 -11.15
N GLU A 44 -4.95 3.61 -11.15
CA GLU A 44 -5.72 3.28 -9.94
C GLU A 44 -5.46 1.83 -9.48
N ASP A 45 -5.34 0.87 -10.43
CA ASP A 45 -4.95 -0.51 -10.10
C ASP A 45 -3.57 -0.57 -9.42
N PHE A 46 -2.59 0.19 -9.93
CA PHE A 46 -1.26 0.27 -9.31
C PHE A 46 -1.30 0.87 -7.90
N ILE A 47 -2.10 1.92 -7.71
CA ILE A 47 -2.26 2.57 -6.40
C ILE A 47 -2.87 1.59 -5.38
N ASP A 48 -3.89 0.83 -5.78
CA ASP A 48 -4.54 -0.14 -4.91
C ASP A 48 -3.58 -1.30 -4.54
N ASP A 49 -2.82 -1.82 -5.51
CA ASP A 49 -1.79 -2.83 -5.27
C ASP A 49 -0.71 -2.33 -4.30
N TYR A 50 -0.24 -1.10 -4.50
CA TYR A 50 0.77 -0.46 -3.63
C TYR A 50 0.28 -0.33 -2.18
N ILE A 51 -0.97 0.10 -2.00
CA ILE A 51 -1.58 0.23 -0.67
C ILE A 51 -1.79 -1.13 -0.01
N GLU A 52 -2.22 -2.15 -0.77
CA GLU A 52 -2.36 -3.51 -0.26
C GLU A 52 -1.01 -4.04 0.26
N ASP A 53 0.07 -3.87 -0.52
CA ASP A 53 1.41 -4.29 -0.13
C ASP A 53 1.90 -3.56 1.12
N TYR A 54 1.60 -2.26 1.26
CA TYR A 54 1.88 -1.52 2.49
C TYR A 54 1.19 -2.16 3.71
N TYR A 55 -0.08 -2.51 3.61
CA TYR A 55 -0.79 -3.18 4.70
C TYR A 55 -0.23 -4.57 5.00
N ARG A 56 0.15 -5.35 3.97
CA ARG A 56 0.78 -6.67 4.13
C ARG A 56 2.11 -6.57 4.88
N LEU A 57 2.97 -5.62 4.49
CA LEU A 57 4.25 -5.37 5.16
C LEU A 57 4.04 -4.90 6.61
N ARG A 58 3.09 -4.02 6.86
CA ARG A 58 2.74 -3.55 8.21
C ARG A 58 2.22 -4.69 9.08
N ALA A 59 1.39 -5.58 8.54
CA ALA A 59 0.90 -6.76 9.26
C ALA A 59 2.04 -7.74 9.58
N ALA A 60 2.95 -7.97 8.62
CA ALA A 60 4.13 -8.81 8.82
C ALA A 60 5.07 -8.23 9.91
N SER A 61 5.31 -6.92 9.90
CA SER A 61 6.10 -6.22 10.93
C SER A 61 5.46 -6.30 12.32
N THR A 62 4.13 -6.15 12.40
CA THR A 62 3.37 -6.30 13.65
C THR A 62 3.42 -7.74 14.18
N ARG A 63 3.47 -8.74 13.28
CA ARG A 63 3.67 -10.14 13.66
C ARG A 63 5.08 -10.38 14.19
N SER A 64 6.10 -9.81 13.55
CA SER A 64 7.50 -9.92 13.97
C SER A 64 7.74 -9.37 15.38
N SER A 65 7.16 -8.21 15.70
CA SER A 65 7.25 -7.57 17.02
C SER A 65 6.49 -8.30 18.15
N ARG A 66 5.50 -9.15 17.82
CA ARG A 66 4.84 -10.01 18.82
C ARG A 66 5.63 -11.27 19.15
N ILE A 67 6.48 -11.74 18.24
CA ILE A 67 7.27 -12.96 18.44
C ILE A 67 8.47 -12.68 19.37
N THR A 68 9.03 -11.47 19.34
CA THR A 68 10.15 -11.09 20.23
C THR A 68 9.74 -10.78 21.66
N ARG A 69 8.46 -10.53 21.96
CA ARG A 69 7.99 -10.30 23.35
C ARG A 69 7.75 -11.58 24.18
N LYS A 70 8.16 -12.76 23.69
CA LYS A 70 8.08 -14.03 24.44
C LYS A 70 9.43 -14.60 24.88
N LYS A 71 10.53 -13.85 24.79
CA LYS A 71 11.83 -14.25 25.35
C LYS A 71 12.55 -13.05 25.97
N LEU A 72 12.27 -12.77 27.23
CA LEU A 72 13.16 -13.02 28.38
C LEU A 72 12.46 -12.55 29.66
#